data_AF-A0A553PXI5-F1
#
_entry.id   AF-A0A553PXI5-F1
#
_cell.length_a   1.000
_cell.length_b   1.000
_cell.length_c   1.000
_cell.angle_alpha   90.00
_cell.angle_beta   90.00
_cell.angle_gamma   90.00
#
_symmetry.space_group_name_H-M   'P 1'
#
loop_
_entity.id
_entity.type
_entity.pdbx_description
1 polymer ?
#
loop_
_entity_poly.entity_id
_entity_poly.type
_entity_poly.pdbx_seq_one_letter_code
_entity_poly.pdbx_strand_id
1 'polypeptide(L)'
;MRTLEEVQATLQIAKVKEEDLQPVTYSLSFGESVSSGDYFLMELDETLCKHIEAGQSLTIRGDKDEHAVLCSENKTYDLKIADTSNVLLFVPECKTPDQLQDSTAHHQLMHAQIWGFSNCYWELRRQRPRLKKLKRLLMENPYNGPAVGMQEEAPGPKYRMDDLLERIQASREEIEVHLQNLHACEIN
;
A
#
# COMPACT_ATOMS: atom_id res chain seq x y z
N MET A 1 -2.17 -31.21 -16.16
CA MET A 1 -1.83 -31.10 -14.73
C MET A 1 -0.98 -32.31 -14.36
N ARG A 2 0.00 -32.16 -13.46
CA ARG A 2 0.90 -33.26 -13.08
C ARG A 2 0.17 -34.30 -12.22
N THR A 3 0.55 -35.57 -12.33
CA THR A 3 0.03 -36.66 -11.48
C THR A 3 0.96 -36.95 -10.30
N LEU A 4 0.46 -37.68 -9.29
CA LEU A 4 1.28 -38.09 -8.14
C LEU A 4 2.46 -38.99 -8.57
N GLU A 5 2.24 -39.86 -9.55
CA GLU A 5 3.27 -40.75 -10.11
C GLU A 5 4.40 -39.96 -10.78
N GLU A 6 4.07 -38.91 -11.55
CA GLU A 6 5.06 -38.01 -12.17
C GLU A 6 5.87 -37.23 -11.13
N VAL A 7 5.23 -36.81 -10.04
CA VAL A 7 5.89 -36.12 -8.93
C VAL A 7 6.86 -37.07 -8.22
N GLN A 8 6.44 -38.30 -7.91
CA GLN A 8 7.29 -39.31 -7.30
C GLN A 8 8.49 -39.66 -8.20
N ALA A 9 8.28 -39.83 -9.50
CA ALA A 9 9.38 -40.05 -10.45
C ALA A 9 10.38 -38.89 -10.45
N THR A 10 9.89 -37.65 -10.33
CA THR A 10 10.74 -36.45 -10.24
C THR A 10 11.55 -36.42 -8.93
N LEU A 11 10.96 -36.82 -7.80
CA LEU A 11 11.66 -36.92 -6.52
C LEU A 11 12.80 -37.93 -6.56
N GLN A 12 12.56 -39.09 -7.19
CA GLN A 12 13.58 -40.14 -7.38
C GLN A 12 14.75 -39.63 -8.22
N ILE A 13 14.49 -38.92 -9.33
CA ILE A 13 15.53 -38.32 -10.17
C ILE A 13 16.31 -37.25 -9.38
N ALA A 14 15.61 -36.44 -8.58
CA ALA A 14 16.20 -35.39 -7.77
C ALA A 14 16.96 -35.90 -6.53
N LYS A 15 16.91 -37.21 -6.24
CA LYS A 15 17.48 -37.85 -5.04
C LYS A 15 16.97 -37.24 -3.73
N VAL A 16 15.73 -36.77 -3.73
CA VAL A 16 15.05 -36.25 -2.55
C VAL A 16 14.34 -37.41 -1.88
N LYS A 17 14.52 -37.57 -0.57
CA LYS A 17 13.88 -38.64 0.18
C LYS A 17 12.49 -38.21 0.64
N GLU A 18 11.51 -39.10 0.52
CA GLU A 18 10.12 -38.83 0.95
C GLU A 18 10.01 -38.62 2.47
N GLU A 19 10.89 -39.24 3.26
CA GLU A 19 10.96 -39.07 4.73
C GLU A 19 11.33 -37.65 5.18
N ASP A 20 11.95 -36.87 4.30
CA ASP A 20 12.34 -35.47 4.57
C ASP A 20 11.25 -34.47 4.13
N LEU A 21 10.15 -34.95 3.54
CA LEU A 21 9.08 -34.13 2.97
C LEU A 21 7.82 -34.12 3.85
N GLN A 22 7.06 -33.04 3.71
CA GLN A 22 5.70 -32.98 4.25
C GLN A 22 4.76 -33.85 3.39
N PRO A 23 3.69 -34.42 3.98
CA PRO A 23 2.77 -35.30 3.27
C PRO A 23 2.04 -34.60 2.12
N VAL A 24 1.91 -33.27 2.16
CA VAL A 24 1.25 -32.49 1.10
C VAL A 24 2.29 -31.89 0.17
N THR A 25 2.16 -32.19 -1.13
CA THR A 25 2.95 -31.58 -2.20
C THR A 25 2.07 -30.65 -3.03
N TYR A 26 2.56 -29.43 -3.28
CA TYR A 26 1.88 -28.48 -4.17
C TYR A 26 2.49 -28.48 -5.57
N SER A 27 1.65 -28.73 -6.58
CA SER A 27 1.96 -28.50 -7.99
C SER A 27 1.44 -27.12 -8.39
N LEU A 28 2.35 -26.15 -8.48
CA LEU A 28 2.02 -24.78 -8.85
C LEU A 28 1.89 -24.61 -10.38
N SER A 29 0.91 -23.84 -10.81
CA SER A 29 0.73 -23.42 -12.21
C SER A 29 0.34 -21.96 -12.29
N PHE A 30 0.77 -21.25 -13.34
CA PHE A 30 0.30 -19.90 -13.60
C PHE A 30 -1.17 -19.91 -14.05
N GLY A 31 -2.00 -19.04 -13.48
CA GLY A 31 -3.34 -18.79 -13.99
C GLY A 31 -3.31 -18.12 -15.37
N GLU A 32 -4.43 -18.14 -16.09
CA GLU A 32 -4.51 -17.62 -17.47
C GLU A 32 -4.30 -16.10 -17.57
N SER A 33 -4.59 -15.37 -16.48
CA SER A 33 -4.52 -13.90 -16.42
C SER A 33 -3.36 -13.38 -15.57
N VAL A 34 -2.32 -14.17 -15.33
CA VAL A 34 -1.21 -13.73 -14.48
C VAL A 34 -0.40 -12.67 -15.21
N SER A 35 -0.49 -11.43 -14.73
CA SER A 35 0.38 -10.35 -15.17
C SER A 35 1.23 -9.82 -14.01
N SER A 36 2.43 -9.36 -14.34
CA SER A 36 3.25 -8.58 -13.42
C SER A 36 2.64 -7.17 -13.31
N GLY A 37 2.12 -6.82 -12.13
CA GLY A 37 1.63 -5.46 -11.85
C GLY A 37 0.18 -5.33 -11.41
N ASP A 38 -0.63 -6.40 -11.45
CA ASP A 38 -2.02 -6.35 -10.94
C ASP A 38 -2.08 -6.25 -9.41
N TYR A 39 -1.04 -6.74 -8.74
CA TYR A 39 -0.92 -6.76 -7.28
C TYR A 39 0.41 -6.17 -6.84
N PHE A 40 0.34 -5.37 -5.79
CA PHE A 40 1.52 -4.81 -5.11
C PHE A 40 1.51 -5.24 -3.65
N LEU A 41 2.68 -5.63 -3.15
CA LEU A 41 2.86 -5.86 -1.72
C LEU A 41 3.19 -4.56 -1.03
N MET A 42 2.63 -4.36 0.15
CA MET A 42 2.93 -3.24 1.03
C MET A 42 3.17 -3.77 2.44
N GLU A 43 4.30 -3.39 3.02
CA GLU A 43 4.63 -3.69 4.41
C GLU A 43 3.94 -2.66 5.32
N LEU A 44 3.14 -3.17 6.25
CA LEU A 44 2.41 -2.39 7.24
C LEU A 44 2.87 -2.78 8.64
N ASP A 45 3.07 -1.78 9.49
CA ASP A 45 3.27 -2.03 10.92
C ASP A 45 1.94 -2.44 11.60
N GLU A 46 2.03 -2.96 12.83
CA GLU A 46 0.87 -3.41 13.59
C GLU A 46 -0.19 -2.29 13.79
N THR A 47 0.23 -1.03 13.83
CA THR A 47 -0.69 0.10 14.02
C THR A 47 -1.52 0.34 12.77
N LEU A 48 -0.91 0.24 11.59
CA LEU A 48 -1.58 0.38 10.30
C LEU A 48 -2.43 -0.84 9.97
N CYS A 49 -1.99 -2.05 10.32
CA CYS A 49 -2.84 -3.25 10.19
C CYS A 49 -4.15 -3.08 10.97
N LYS A 50 -4.06 -2.71 12.27
CA LYS A 50 -5.24 -2.45 13.12
C LYS A 50 -6.13 -1.34 12.57
N HIS A 51 -5.53 -0.30 11.98
CA HIS A 51 -6.27 0.79 11.36
C HIS A 51 -7.14 0.30 10.19
N ILE A 52 -6.57 -0.52 9.30
CA ILE A 52 -7.30 -1.10 8.16
C ILE A 52 -8.34 -2.11 8.63
N GLU A 53 -7.99 -2.97 9.58
CA GLU A 53 -8.91 -3.96 10.17
C GLU A 53 -10.10 -3.31 10.88
N ALA A 54 -9.93 -2.11 11.43
CA ALA A 54 -11.02 -1.31 11.99
C ALA A 54 -11.93 -0.66 10.93
N GLY A 55 -11.68 -0.91 9.63
CA GLY A 55 -12.42 -0.32 8.51
C GLY A 55 -11.99 1.09 8.15
N GLN A 56 -10.88 1.59 8.71
CA GLN A 56 -10.35 2.90 8.37
C GLN A 56 -9.54 2.81 7.07
N SER A 57 -9.50 3.92 6.32
CA SER A 57 -8.89 3.96 4.99
C SER A 57 -7.56 4.70 4.99
N LEU A 58 -6.61 4.21 4.20
CA LEU A 58 -5.37 4.92 3.88
C LEU A 58 -5.49 5.54 2.48
N THR A 59 -4.93 6.74 2.29
CA THR A 59 -5.02 7.47 1.02
C THR A 59 -3.63 7.75 0.48
N ILE A 60 -3.38 7.41 -0.78
CA ILE A 60 -2.15 7.80 -1.49
C ILE A 60 -2.32 9.22 -2.02
N ARG A 61 -1.35 10.10 -1.74
CA ARG A 61 -1.36 11.52 -2.13
C ARG A 61 -0.06 11.92 -2.81
N GLY A 62 -0.14 12.83 -3.78
CA GLY A 62 1.00 13.41 -4.48
C GLY A 62 0.64 13.85 -5.90
N ASP A 63 1.16 15.00 -6.33
CA ASP A 63 1.01 15.44 -7.71
C ASP A 63 1.88 14.61 -8.68
N LYS A 64 1.64 14.74 -9.98
CA LYS A 64 2.37 14.02 -11.06
C LYS A 64 3.88 14.18 -11.00
N ASP A 65 4.36 15.34 -10.55
CA ASP A 65 5.78 15.68 -10.47
C ASP A 65 6.36 15.46 -9.06
N GLU A 66 5.58 14.88 -8.14
CA GLU A 66 5.95 14.65 -6.75
C GLU A 66 6.02 13.14 -6.44
N HIS A 67 6.77 12.79 -5.39
CA HIS A 67 6.86 11.41 -4.88
C HIS A 67 5.59 11.09 -4.11
N ALA A 68 4.93 9.97 -4.37
CA ALA A 68 3.71 9.64 -3.63
C ALA A 68 3.99 9.40 -2.13
N VAL A 69 3.04 9.83 -1.30
CA VAL A 69 3.00 9.53 0.15
C VAL A 69 1.73 8.79 0.48
N LEU A 70 1.74 7.99 1.54
CA LEU A 70 0.54 7.37 2.10
C LEU A 70 0.12 8.14 3.35
N CYS A 71 -1.14 8.52 3.43
CA CYS A 71 -1.69 9.26 4.55
C CYS A 71 -2.78 8.42 5.26
N SER A 72 -2.68 8.33 6.58
CA SER A 72 -3.83 8.04 7.42
C SER A 72 -4.60 9.34 7.72
N GLU A 73 -5.59 9.29 8.60
CA GLU A 73 -6.29 10.49 9.08
C GLU A 73 -5.35 11.52 9.72
N ASN A 74 -4.29 11.05 10.40
CA ASN A 74 -3.46 11.87 11.27
C ASN A 74 -1.94 11.81 11.03
N LYS A 75 -1.47 10.97 10.11
CA LYS A 75 -0.03 10.76 9.87
C LYS A 75 0.25 10.61 8.38
N THR A 76 1.44 11.07 8.00
CA THR A 76 2.00 10.89 6.66
C THR A 76 3.17 9.91 6.66
N TYR A 77 3.20 9.04 5.66
CA TYR A 77 4.19 7.99 5.47
C TYR A 77 4.80 8.11 4.06
N ASP A 78 6.12 8.03 3.97
CA ASP A 78 6.86 7.89 2.73
C ASP A 78 6.68 6.49 2.16
N LEU A 79 6.48 6.39 0.85
CA LEU A 79 6.40 5.13 0.11
C LEU A 79 7.77 4.85 -0.52
N LYS A 80 8.38 3.72 -0.17
CA LYS A 80 9.66 3.29 -0.74
C LYS A 80 9.56 1.89 -1.32
N ILE A 81 10.10 1.70 -2.51
CA ILE A 81 10.21 0.37 -3.10
C ILE A 81 11.46 -0.31 -2.52
N ALA A 82 11.28 -1.52 -1.99
CA ALA A 82 12.34 -2.42 -1.59
C ALA A 82 12.38 -3.61 -2.55
N ASP A 83 13.46 -3.72 -3.32
CA ASP A 83 13.70 -4.86 -4.21
C ASP A 83 14.10 -6.10 -3.41
N THR A 84 13.62 -7.27 -3.84
CA THR A 84 13.96 -8.56 -3.26
C THR A 84 14.81 -9.37 -4.23
N SER A 85 15.81 -10.09 -3.73
CA SER A 85 16.59 -11.03 -4.56
C SER A 85 15.78 -12.24 -5.00
N ASN A 86 14.69 -12.52 -4.30
CA ASN A 86 13.77 -13.63 -4.57
C ASN A 86 12.47 -13.11 -5.17
N VAL A 87 11.82 -13.95 -5.98
CA VAL A 87 10.47 -13.68 -6.48
C VAL A 87 9.46 -14.15 -5.44
N LEU A 88 8.55 -13.26 -5.07
CA LEU A 88 7.42 -13.53 -4.20
C LEU A 88 6.24 -13.97 -5.05
N LEU A 89 5.71 -15.17 -4.82
CA LEU A 89 4.55 -15.71 -5.53
C LEU A 89 3.28 -15.56 -4.70
N PHE A 90 2.20 -15.10 -5.32
CA PHE A 90 0.90 -14.98 -4.68
C PHE A 90 0.07 -16.22 -4.95
N VAL A 91 -0.11 -17.04 -3.92
CA VAL A 91 -0.78 -18.34 -4.02
C VAL A 91 -1.80 -18.48 -2.88
N PRO A 92 -2.99 -17.86 -2.99
CA PRO A 92 -3.95 -17.76 -1.89
C PRO A 92 -4.52 -19.11 -1.45
N GLU A 93 -4.48 -20.12 -2.33
CA GLU A 93 -4.98 -21.47 -2.05
C GLU A 93 -3.96 -22.37 -1.34
N CYS A 94 -2.70 -21.91 -1.21
CA CYS A 94 -1.66 -22.67 -0.52
C CYS A 94 -1.78 -22.53 0.99
N LYS A 95 -1.69 -23.66 1.68
CA LYS A 95 -1.63 -23.73 3.14
C LYS A 95 -0.20 -23.89 3.60
N THR A 96 0.12 -23.29 4.74
CA THR A 96 1.42 -23.50 5.39
C THR A 96 1.47 -24.88 6.07
N PRO A 97 2.67 -25.42 6.35
CA PRO A 97 2.80 -26.68 7.09
C PRO A 97 2.01 -26.70 8.41
N ASP A 98 1.96 -25.57 9.13
CA ASP A 98 1.22 -25.46 10.39
C ASP A 98 -0.31 -25.60 10.21
N GLN A 99 -0.84 -25.17 9.07
CA GLN A 99 -2.25 -25.31 8.72
C GLN A 99 -2.61 -26.71 8.20
N LEU A 100 -1.61 -27.55 7.94
CA LEU A 100 -1.75 -28.90 7.37
C LEU A 100 -1.52 -30.00 8.41
N GLN A 101 -1.29 -29.67 9.68
CA GLN A 101 -1.00 -30.61 10.76
C GLN A 101 -2.10 -31.66 10.99
N ASP A 102 -3.35 -31.39 10.56
CA ASP A 102 -4.48 -32.32 10.63
C ASP A 102 -4.63 -33.22 9.39
N SER A 103 -3.77 -33.10 8.38
CA SER A 103 -3.88 -33.87 7.14
C SER A 103 -3.24 -35.26 7.28
N THR A 104 -4.00 -36.25 6.85
CA THR A 104 -3.78 -37.71 6.95
C THR A 104 -2.38 -38.21 6.57
N ALA A 105 -2.00 -39.38 7.11
CA ALA A 105 -0.73 -40.09 6.91
C ALA A 105 -0.36 -40.51 5.45
N HIS A 106 -1.09 -40.05 4.44
CA HIS A 106 -0.85 -40.38 3.03
C HIS A 106 -0.40 -39.15 2.24
N HIS A 107 0.53 -39.36 1.30
CA HIS A 107 1.01 -38.29 0.43
C HIS A 107 -0.12 -37.76 -0.46
N GLN A 108 -0.36 -36.46 -0.43
CA GLN A 108 -1.40 -35.77 -1.19
C GLN A 108 -0.77 -34.78 -2.17
N LEU A 109 -1.21 -34.83 -3.44
CA LEU A 109 -0.86 -33.82 -4.44
C LEU A 109 -1.98 -32.79 -4.52
N MET A 110 -1.69 -31.55 -4.20
CA MET A 110 -2.58 -30.41 -4.36
C MET A 110 -2.13 -29.57 -5.55
N HIS A 111 -3.09 -29.05 -6.31
CA HIS A 111 -2.83 -28.06 -7.35
C HIS A 111 -3.22 -26.69 -6.83
N ALA A 112 -2.37 -25.70 -7.07
CA ALA A 112 -2.65 -24.33 -6.71
C ALA A 112 -2.24 -23.40 -7.85
N GLN A 113 -3.06 -22.37 -8.08
CA GLN A 113 -2.78 -21.36 -9.10
C GLN A 113 -2.02 -20.19 -8.51
N ILE A 114 -0.96 -19.79 -9.21
CA ILE A 114 -0.26 -18.53 -8.96
C ILE A 114 -1.15 -17.43 -9.53
N TRP A 115 -1.53 -16.46 -8.69
CA TRP A 115 -2.37 -15.31 -9.08
C TRP A 115 -1.53 -14.12 -9.53
N GLY A 116 -0.29 -14.05 -9.07
CA GLY A 116 0.63 -12.96 -9.36
C GLY A 116 2.01 -13.24 -8.78
N PHE A 117 2.94 -12.36 -9.09
CA PHE A 117 4.27 -12.38 -8.50
C PHE A 117 4.82 -10.96 -8.39
N SER A 118 5.75 -10.77 -7.46
CA SER A 118 6.49 -9.52 -7.31
C SER A 118 7.95 -9.78 -6.98
N ASN A 119 8.82 -8.90 -7.47
CA ASN A 119 10.24 -8.83 -7.11
C ASN A 119 10.56 -7.63 -6.21
N CYS A 120 9.53 -6.93 -5.72
CA CYS A 120 9.66 -5.84 -4.80
C CYS A 120 8.42 -5.69 -3.91
N TYR A 121 8.52 -4.88 -2.86
CA TYR A 121 7.39 -4.48 -2.04
C TYR A 121 7.54 -3.02 -1.62
N TRP A 122 6.44 -2.41 -1.21
CA TRP A 122 6.41 -1.04 -0.71
C TRP A 122 6.62 -1.03 0.80
N GLU A 123 7.69 -0.40 1.26
CA GLU A 123 7.92 -0.05 2.67
C GLU A 123 7.30 1.31 2.99
N LEU A 124 6.68 1.41 4.18
CA LEU A 124 6.20 2.66 4.73
C LEU A 124 7.16 3.22 5.76
N ARG A 125 7.53 4.50 5.62
CA ARG A 125 8.33 5.20 6.61
C ARG A 125 7.63 6.45 7.09
N ARG A 126 7.28 6.51 8.37
CA ARG A 126 6.67 7.71 8.95
C ARG A 126 7.57 8.92 8.72
N GLN A 127 7.01 9.98 8.14
CA GLN A 127 7.74 11.21 7.85
C GLN A 127 7.00 12.43 8.38
N ARG A 128 7.69 13.58 8.43
CA ARG A 128 7.02 14.87 8.69
C ARG A 128 6.41 15.37 7.38
N PRO A 129 5.17 15.88 7.40
CA PRO A 129 4.47 16.35 6.20
C PRO A 129 5.18 17.56 5.58
N ARG A 130 5.22 17.61 4.24
CA ARG A 130 5.92 18.66 3.50
C ARG A 130 5.00 19.84 3.20
N LEU A 131 4.78 20.68 4.22
CA LEU A 131 3.75 21.72 4.19
C LEU A 131 4.20 23.06 3.58
N LYS A 132 5.39 23.14 2.98
CA LYS A 132 5.86 24.35 2.29
C LYS A 132 4.93 24.78 1.15
N LYS A 133 4.36 23.79 0.43
CA LYS A 133 3.42 24.01 -0.66
C LYS A 133 2.11 24.62 -0.19
N LEU A 134 1.62 24.21 0.99
CA LEU A 134 0.42 24.76 1.61
C LEU A 134 0.57 26.26 1.86
N LYS A 135 1.70 26.67 2.46
CA LYS A 135 1.99 28.10 2.66
C LYS A 135 2.02 28.87 1.34
N ARG A 136 2.63 28.32 0.28
CA ARG A 136 2.68 28.97 -1.03
C ARG A 136 1.29 29.18 -1.62
N LEU A 137 0.41 28.16 -1.57
CA LEU A 137 -0.96 28.25 -2.09
C LEU A 137 -1.77 29.31 -1.35
N LEU A 138 -1.68 29.36 -0.01
CA LEU A 138 -2.43 30.35 0.77
C LEU A 138 -1.95 31.79 0.54
N MET A 139 -0.66 31.97 0.24
CA MET A 139 -0.08 33.28 -0.06
C MET A 139 -0.46 33.81 -1.46
N GLU A 140 -1.15 33.02 -2.30
CA GLU A 140 -1.70 33.49 -3.57
C GLU A 140 -2.87 34.47 -3.36
N ASN A 141 -3.54 34.38 -2.21
CA ASN A 141 -4.65 35.25 -1.85
C ASN A 141 -4.62 35.57 -0.33
N PRO A 142 -3.69 36.44 0.11
CA PRO A 142 -3.60 36.81 1.52
C PRO A 142 -4.81 37.66 1.93
N TYR A 143 -5.41 37.32 3.05
CA TYR A 143 -6.55 38.07 3.58
C TYR A 143 -6.09 39.39 4.21
N ASN A 144 -6.48 40.51 3.60
CA ASN A 144 -6.08 41.88 4.03
C ASN A 144 -7.08 42.55 5.00
N GLY A 145 -8.09 41.82 5.49
CA GLY A 145 -9.14 42.37 6.36
C GLY A 145 -10.38 42.86 5.60
N PRO A 146 -11.38 43.40 6.32
CA PRO A 146 -12.63 43.87 5.71
C PRO A 146 -12.36 45.07 4.81
N ALA A 147 -12.92 45.06 3.59
CA ALA A 147 -12.77 46.15 2.63
C ALA A 147 -13.44 47.43 3.16
N VAL A 148 -12.66 48.35 3.71
CA VAL A 148 -13.13 49.70 4.04
C VAL A 148 -12.89 50.60 2.82
N GLY A 149 -13.91 50.73 1.96
CA GLY A 149 -13.98 51.78 0.95
C GLY A 149 -13.13 51.61 -0.32
N MET A 150 -12.54 50.44 -0.57
CA MET A 150 -11.89 50.11 -1.86
C MET A 150 -12.74 49.13 -2.66
N GLN A 151 -12.72 49.28 -4.00
CA GLN A 151 -13.33 48.33 -4.94
C GLN A 151 -12.82 46.92 -4.62
N GLU A 152 -13.75 45.96 -4.49
CA GLU A 152 -13.40 44.54 -4.33
C GLU A 152 -12.44 44.14 -5.45
N GLU A 153 -11.17 43.91 -5.11
CA GLU A 153 -10.26 43.21 -6.01
C GLU A 153 -10.92 41.87 -6.37
N ALA A 154 -10.83 41.47 -7.64
CA ALA A 154 -11.40 40.21 -8.09
C ALA A 154 -10.95 39.09 -7.13
N PRO A 155 -11.88 38.29 -6.57
CA PRO A 155 -11.55 37.36 -5.51
C PRO A 155 -10.46 36.42 -6.00
N GLY A 156 -9.30 36.46 -5.33
CA GLY A 156 -8.21 35.53 -5.59
C GLY A 156 -8.67 34.07 -5.35
N PRO A 157 -7.82 33.10 -5.70
CA PRO A 157 -8.14 31.69 -5.50
C PRO A 157 -8.47 31.42 -4.01
N LYS A 158 -9.54 30.67 -3.77
CA LYS A 158 -9.93 30.14 -2.47
C LYS A 158 -9.85 28.63 -2.54
N TYR A 159 -9.48 28.02 -1.42
CA TYR A 159 -9.26 26.59 -1.33
C TYR A 159 -10.15 25.99 -0.26
N ARG A 160 -10.89 24.94 -0.61
CA ARG A 160 -11.55 24.05 0.34
C ARG A 160 -10.53 23.07 0.92
N MET A 161 -10.87 22.48 2.06
CA MET A 161 -10.04 21.43 2.66
C MET A 161 -9.77 20.29 1.68
N ASP A 162 -10.76 19.89 0.89
CA ASP A 162 -10.61 18.84 -0.12
C ASP A 162 -9.60 19.25 -1.23
N ASP A 163 -9.64 20.50 -1.68
CA ASP A 163 -8.67 21.03 -2.67
C ASP A 163 -7.23 21.00 -2.12
N LEU A 164 -7.07 21.28 -0.82
CA LEU A 164 -5.78 21.19 -0.14
C LEU A 164 -5.33 19.75 -0.02
N LEU A 165 -6.22 18.83 0.35
CA LEU A 165 -5.94 17.42 0.48
C LEU A 165 -5.54 16.76 -0.84
N GLU A 166 -6.10 17.20 -1.97
CA GLU A 166 -5.69 16.72 -3.30
C GLU A 166 -4.27 17.17 -3.68
N ARG A 167 -3.86 18.37 -3.25
CA ARG A 167 -2.59 18.98 -3.68
C ARG A 167 -1.45 18.82 -2.68
N ILE A 168 -1.74 18.58 -1.41
CA ILE A 168 -0.75 18.57 -0.33
C ILE A 168 -0.47 17.16 0.15
N GLN A 169 0.83 16.85 0.26
CA GLN A 169 1.37 15.60 0.77
C GLN A 169 1.34 15.55 2.29
N ALA A 170 0.14 15.51 2.86
CA ALA A 170 -0.09 15.49 4.29
C ALA A 170 -1.42 14.80 4.65
N SER A 171 -1.55 14.36 5.89
CA SER A 171 -2.84 13.94 6.45
C SER A 171 -3.73 15.16 6.75
N ARG A 172 -5.03 14.92 6.95
CA ARG A 172 -6.00 15.99 7.25
C ARG A 172 -5.63 16.74 8.53
N GLU A 173 -5.38 16.01 9.62
CA GLU A 173 -5.02 16.65 10.89
C GLU A 173 -3.72 17.45 10.78
N GLU A 174 -2.73 16.95 10.04
CA GLU A 174 -1.46 17.67 9.83
C GLU A 174 -1.65 18.99 9.05
N ILE A 175 -2.57 19.02 8.08
CA ILE A 175 -2.94 20.24 7.35
C ILE A 175 -3.64 21.21 8.30
N GLU A 176 -4.63 20.76 9.06
CA GLU A 176 -5.39 21.58 10.01
C GLU A 176 -4.47 22.24 11.05
N VAL A 177 -3.59 21.44 11.67
CA VAL A 177 -2.59 21.95 12.62
C VAL A 177 -1.69 22.99 11.95
N HIS A 178 -1.31 22.79 10.69
CA HIS A 178 -0.48 23.78 9.99
C HIS A 178 -1.22 25.06 9.63
N LEU A 179 -2.49 24.95 9.24
CA LEU A 179 -3.36 26.10 8.96
C LEU A 179 -3.51 26.98 10.20
N GLN A 180 -3.72 26.36 11.37
CA GLN A 180 -3.77 27.08 12.66
C GLN A 180 -2.45 27.81 12.95
N ASN A 181 -1.30 27.14 12.74
CA ASN A 181 0.02 27.74 12.93
C ASN A 181 0.33 28.88 11.95
N LEU A 182 -0.28 28.86 10.76
CA LEU A 182 -0.18 29.93 9.77
C LEU A 182 -1.17 31.07 10.01
N HIS A 183 -2.05 30.95 11.01
CA HIS A 183 -3.18 31.85 11.23
C HIS A 183 -4.05 32.01 9.97
N ALA A 184 -4.22 30.90 9.23
CA ALA A 184 -5.08 30.88 8.05
C ALA A 184 -6.53 31.21 8.45
N CYS A 185 -7.19 32.01 7.62
CA CYS A 185 -8.59 32.40 7.84
C CYS A 185 -9.52 31.53 7.01
N GLU A 186 -10.53 30.96 7.66
CA GLU A 186 -11.67 30.35 6.98
C GLU A 186 -12.70 31.43 6.67
N ILE A 187 -13.07 31.56 5.39
CA ILE A 187 -14.05 32.54 4.91
C ILE A 187 -15.24 31.75 4.36
N ASN A 188 -16.40 31.91 5.00
CA ASN A 188 -17.67 31.32 4.56
C ASN A 188 -18.19 31.98 3.28
#